data_AF-A0AAV4DPT2-F1
#
_entry.id   AF-A0AAV4DPT2-F1
#
_cell.length_a   1.000
_cell.length_b   1.000
_cell.length_c   1.000
_cell.angle_alpha   90.00
_cell.angle_beta   90.00
_cell.angle_gamma   90.00
#
_symmetry.space_group_name_H-M   'P 1'
#
loop_
_entity.id
_entity.type
_entity.pdbx_description
1 polymer ?
#
loop_
_entity_poly.entity_id
_entity_poly.type
_entity_poly.pdbx_seq_one_letter_code
_entity_poly.pdbx_strand_id
1 'polypeptide(L)'
;MATMEEIVKQADLLGYRGEKKEEYLKQEFKLLAERQAREKKEEAERQAREKKEEAERQERQGKVGVGEDETRCGDEAVTGKN
;
A
#
# COMPACT_ATOMS: atom_id res chain seq x y z
N MET A 1 7.09 20.34 0.99
CA MET A 1 6.73 20.32 -0.44
C MET A 1 5.95 21.57 -0.73
N ALA A 2 6.17 22.23 -1.87
CA ALA A 2 5.39 23.41 -2.23
C ALA A 2 3.93 23.01 -2.47
N THR A 3 3.02 23.63 -1.75
CA THR A 3 1.58 23.47 -1.94
C THR A 3 1.10 24.26 -3.15
N MET A 4 -0.12 23.96 -3.60
CA MET A 4 -0.76 24.65 -4.71
C MET A 4 -0.83 26.17 -4.48
N GLU A 5 -1.08 26.59 -3.24
CA GLU A 5 -1.07 27.99 -2.83
C GLU A 5 0.32 28.64 -2.86
N GLU A 6 1.35 27.91 -2.47
CA GLU A 6 2.74 28.42 -2.51
C GLU A 6 3.19 28.67 -3.95
N ILE A 7 2.84 27.78 -4.88
CA ILE A 7 3.13 27.95 -6.31
C ILE A 7 2.46 29.21 -6.87
N VAL A 8 1.20 29.46 -6.50
CA VAL A 8 0.47 30.68 -6.92
C VAL A 8 1.10 31.93 -6.32
N LYS A 9 1.40 31.92 -5.02
CA LYS A 9 2.10 33.04 -4.35
C LYS A 9 3.47 33.29 -4.97
N GLN A 10 4.20 32.24 -5.32
CA GLN A 10 5.49 32.35 -5.98
C GLN A 10 5.37 32.97 -7.38
N ALA A 11 4.34 32.61 -8.14
CA ALA A 11 4.06 33.23 -9.44
C ALA A 11 3.81 34.75 -9.31
N ASP A 12 3.06 35.17 -8.28
CA ASP A 12 2.82 36.59 -7.99
C ASP A 12 4.10 37.32 -7.52
N LEU A 13 4.92 36.69 -6.68
CA LEU A 13 6.21 37.25 -6.23
C LEU A 13 7.22 37.42 -7.37
N LEU A 14 7.20 36.50 -8.34
CA LEU A 14 8.02 36.58 -9.56
C LEU A 14 7.48 37.62 -10.57
N GLY A 15 6.33 38.22 -10.30
CA GLY A 15 5.70 39.21 -11.16
C GLY A 15 5.16 38.61 -12.46
N TYR A 16 4.97 37.29 -12.54
CA TYR A 16 4.38 36.67 -13.71
C TYR A 16 2.92 37.12 -13.86
N ARG A 17 2.56 37.55 -15.07
CA ARG A 17 1.20 38.00 -15.42
C ARG A 17 0.79 37.46 -16.78
N GLY A 18 -0.53 37.33 -16.98
CA GLY A 18 -1.12 36.82 -18.21
C GLY A 18 -0.60 35.43 -18.58
N GLU A 19 -0.28 35.23 -19.85
CA GLU A 19 0.17 33.95 -20.40
C GLU A 19 1.41 33.39 -19.69
N LYS A 20 2.36 34.24 -19.27
CA LYS A 20 3.55 33.78 -18.51
C LYS A 20 3.19 33.20 -17.16
N LYS A 21 2.16 33.73 -16.49
CA LYS A 21 1.66 33.19 -15.23
C LYS A 21 0.98 31.85 -15.46
N GLU A 22 0.17 31.74 -16.50
CA GLU A 22 -0.50 30.48 -16.84
C GLU A 22 0.48 29.38 -17.22
N GLU A 23 1.52 29.68 -18.00
CA GLU A 23 2.55 28.71 -18.39
C GLU A 23 3.33 28.21 -17.16
N TYR A 24 3.76 29.14 -16.30
CA TYR A 24 4.44 28.81 -15.05
C TYR A 24 3.58 27.92 -14.14
N LEU A 25 2.31 28.30 -13.93
CA LEU A 25 1.38 27.52 -13.11
C LEU A 25 1.11 26.14 -13.71
N LYS A 26 0.90 26.03 -15.03
CA LYS A 26 0.71 24.74 -15.70
C LYS A 26 1.90 23.82 -15.51
N GLN A 27 3.12 24.33 -15.65
CA GLN A 27 4.34 23.55 -15.46
C GLN A 27 4.47 23.06 -14.02
N GLU A 28 4.34 23.97 -13.05
CA GLU A 28 4.51 23.64 -11.63
C GLU A 28 3.41 22.70 -11.11
N PHE A 29 2.15 22.91 -11.53
CA PHE A 29 1.06 21.99 -11.17
C PHE A 29 1.20 20.62 -11.81
N LYS A 30 1.71 20.54 -13.04
CA LYS A 30 2.01 19.25 -13.67
C LYS A 30 3.06 18.49 -12.87
N LEU A 31 4.16 19.14 -12.50
CA LEU A 31 5.21 18.54 -11.68
C LEU A 31 4.69 18.10 -10.30
N LEU A 32 3.82 18.90 -9.68
CA LEU A 32 3.19 18.57 -8.41
C LEU A 32 2.29 17.32 -8.54
N ALA A 33 1.49 17.25 -9.61
CA ALA A 33 0.60 16.12 -9.88
C ALA A 33 1.39 14.83 -10.18
N GLU A 34 2.46 14.90 -10.98
CA GLU A 34 3.31 13.75 -11.29
C GLU A 34 4.00 13.20 -10.04
N ARG A 35 4.47 14.08 -9.15
CA ARG A 35 5.05 13.67 -7.87
C ARG A 35 4.03 12.98 -6.97
N GLN A 36 2.85 13.58 -6.78
CA GLN A 36 1.78 12.96 -5.99
C GLN A 36 1.35 11.61 -6.57
N ALA A 37 1.27 11.48 -7.90
CA ALA A 37 0.95 10.22 -8.55
C ALA A 37 2.03 9.15 -8.30
N ARG A 38 3.31 9.54 -8.36
CA ARG A 38 4.44 8.64 -8.05
C ARG A 38 4.42 8.19 -6.59
N GLU A 39 4.22 9.11 -5.65
CA GLU A 39 4.15 8.81 -4.22
C GLU A 39 2.98 7.86 -3.91
N LYS A 40 1.79 8.13 -4.47
CA LYS A 40 0.64 7.22 -4.33
C LYS A 40 0.89 5.85 -4.94
N LYS A 41 1.58 5.79 -6.08
CA LYS A 41 1.94 4.51 -6.70
C LYS A 41 2.92 3.71 -5.83
N GLU A 42 3.92 4.38 -5.27
CA GLU A 42 4.90 3.76 -4.37
C GLU A 42 4.23 3.28 -3.08
N GLU A 43 3.33 4.07 -2.50
CA GLU A 43 2.54 3.68 -1.34
C GLU A 43 1.64 2.48 -1.64
N ALA A 44 0.95 2.48 -2.80
CA ALA A 44 0.13 1.36 -3.22
C ALA A 44 0.94 0.08 -3.46
N GLU A 45 2.13 0.19 -4.05
CA GLU A 45 3.04 -0.95 -4.25
C GLU A 45 3.56 -1.49 -2.91
N ARG A 46 3.91 -0.59 -1.97
CA ARG A 46 4.32 -0.98 -0.63
C ARG A 46 3.22 -1.73 0.10
N GLN A 47 2.01 -1.18 0.11
CA GLN A 47 0.84 -1.84 0.71
C GLN A 47 0.53 -3.19 0.05
N ALA A 48 0.67 -3.31 -1.27
CA ALA A 48 0.49 -4.57 -1.96
C ALA A 48 1.54 -5.61 -1.55
N ARG A 49 2.79 -5.20 -1.38
CA ARG A 49 3.87 -6.06 -0.90
C ARG A 49 3.66 -6.50 0.55
N GLU A 50 3.27 -5.58 1.43
CA GLU A 50 2.95 -5.89 2.83
C GLU A 50 1.79 -6.88 2.94
N LYS A 51 0.72 -6.69 2.16
CA LYS A 51 -0.41 -7.64 2.10
C LYS A 51 0.00 -9.01 1.58
N LYS A 52 0.91 -9.08 0.60
CA LYS A 52 1.44 -10.35 0.10
C LYS A 52 2.28 -11.08 1.15
N GLU A 53 3.11 -10.34 1.87
CA GLU A 53 3.96 -10.88 2.93
C GLU A 53 3.12 -11.35 4.14
N GLU A 54 2.07 -10.60 4.50
CA GLU A 54 1.11 -11.01 5.51
C GLU A 54 0.34 -12.28 5.10
N ALA A 55 -0.11 -12.36 3.84
CA ALA A 55 -0.80 -13.54 3.32
C ALA A 55 0.13 -14.77 3.31
N GLU A 56 1.40 -14.63 2.91
CA GLU A 56 2.37 -15.73 2.95
C GLU A 56 2.67 -16.15 4.40
N ARG A 57 2.76 -15.18 5.32
CA ARG A 57 2.97 -15.45 6.74
C ARG A 57 1.76 -16.18 7.35
N GLN A 58 0.54 -15.79 6.99
CA GLN A 58 -0.69 -16.48 7.41
C GLN A 58 -0.80 -17.88 6.79
N GLU A 59 -0.41 -18.08 5.53
CA GLU A 59 -0.37 -19.42 4.91
C GLU A 59 0.65 -20.33 5.63
N ARG A 60 1.84 -19.81 5.94
CA ARG A 60 2.84 -20.55 6.73
C ARG A 60 2.34 -20.85 8.15
N GLN A 61 1.69 -19.90 8.81
CA GLN A 61 1.08 -20.14 10.13
C GLN A 61 -0.11 -21.10 10.07
N GLY A 62 -0.91 -21.06 9.01
CA GLY A 62 -1.98 -22.01 8.73
C GLY A 62 -1.46 -23.41 8.47
N LYS A 63 -0.29 -23.57 7.83
CA LYS A 63 0.40 -24.86 7.72
C LYS A 63 1.00 -25.33 9.05
N VAL A 64 1.42 -24.42 9.93
CA VAL A 64 1.92 -24.75 11.28
C VAL A 64 0.76 -25.11 12.23
N GLY A 65 -0.44 -24.56 12.03
CA GLY A 65 -1.63 -24.89 12.82
C GLY A 65 -2.52 -26.03 12.27
N VAL A 66 -2.29 -26.48 11.03
CA VAL A 66 -3.03 -27.58 10.37
C VAL A 66 -2.07 -28.74 10.05
N GLY A 67 -1.12 -28.98 10.96
CA GLY A 67 -0.09 -30.01 10.79
C GLY A 67 0.13 -30.94 11.97
N GLU A 68 -0.48 -30.68 13.13
CA GLU A 68 -0.26 -31.45 14.37
C GLU A 68 -1.54 -31.49 15.23
N ASP A 69 -2.61 -32.16 14.78
CA ASP A 69 -3.55 -32.88 15.67
C ASP A 69 -4.53 -33.77 14.87
N GLU A 70 -4.01 -34.63 13.98
CA GLU A 70 -4.71 -35.91 13.74
C GLU A 70 -3.80 -37.01 14.29
N THR A 71 -3.62 -36.93 15.60
CA THR A 71 -2.98 -37.98 16.38
C THR A 71 -3.86 -39.22 16.27
N ARG A 72 -3.42 -40.12 15.41
CA ARG A 72 -3.68 -41.56 15.47
C ARG A 72 -3.55 -42.05 16.91
N CYS A 73 -4.66 -42.11 17.63
CA CYS A 73 -4.88 -42.92 18.82
C CYS A 73 -6.10 -43.79 18.46
N GLY A 74 -5.93 -45.03 18.03
CA GLY A 74 -5.45 -46.11 18.87
C GLY A 74 -6.57 -47.14 18.85
N ASP A 75 -6.23 -48.34 18.40
CA ASP A 75 -7.10 -49.51 18.33
C ASP A 75 -7.65 -49.82 19.73
N GLU A 76 -8.94 -49.59 19.99
CA GLU A 76 -9.64 -50.18 21.15
C GLU A 76 -10.89 -50.92 20.67
N ALA A 77 -10.68 -52.18 20.31
CA ALA A 77 -11.69 -53.21 20.36
C ALA A 77 -12.22 -53.36 21.80
N VAL A 78 -13.25 -52.60 22.16
CA VAL A 78 -14.03 -52.88 23.38
C VAL A 78 -15.02 -54.00 23.05
N THR A 79 -14.61 -55.23 23.36
CA THR A 79 -15.53 -56.35 23.54
C THR A 79 -16.32 -56.13 24.84
N GLY A 80 -17.44 -55.42 24.75
CA GLY A 80 -18.40 -55.27 25.83
C GLY A 80 -19.46 -56.37 25.77
N LYS A 81 -19.33 -57.38 26.63
CA LYS A 81 -20.44 -58.28 26.99
C LYS A 81 -21.59 -57.47 27.59
N ASN A 82 -22.80 -57.62 27.03
CA ASN A 82 -24.01 -57.98 27.78
C ASN A 82 -25.12 -58.39 26.81
#